data_AF-A0A9P8MU04-F1
#
_entry.id   AF-A0A9P8MU04-F1
#
_cell.length_a   1.000
_cell.length_b   1.000
_cell.length_c   1.000
_cell.angle_alpha   90.00
_cell.angle_beta   90.00
_cell.angle_gamma   90.00
#
_symmetry.space_group_name_H-M   'P 1'
#
loop_
_entity.id
_entity.type
_entity.pdbx_description
1 polymer ?
#
loop_
_entity_poly.entity_id
_entity_poly.type
_entity_poly.pdbx_seq_one_letter_code
_entity_poly.pdbx_strand_id
1 'polypeptide(L)'
;MRRRSSLRSTSLGQEYDLGYCDGATVTEEKLLLFLVEEVAGRPLKVRSRKAATDTPQDETRLAWRSVRTYVTAITDLYRTQKALGMNTHPSPREDNVREYLKSLQRRDAQRDRENYADKGRDTLLDGYSESEFERVCHELWAHSGTSPECHFRTLVDLLFGHYLLTRGGDRRAAEISDLFTFEFAGEGSTRCMPLIFTTRAGKQNQHGRLETAGAYRNRNPLICILGGLSFYLLYRWDLGSEPFPDFSRRSSWYDIRLIKGNGTGRTAAFSYNSQREWVVKAFAYAGVTSQKKTHVGRSSGRGRLN
;
A
#
# COMPACT_ATOMS: atom_id res chain seq x y z
N MET A 1 -19.97 -48.26 59.09
CA MET A 1 -20.59 -46.92 59.21
C MET A 1 -20.52 -46.28 57.82
N ARG A 2 -21.68 -45.93 57.21
CA ARG A 2 -21.93 -45.39 55.83
C ARG A 2 -21.57 -46.34 54.66
N ARG A 3 -22.50 -47.01 53.94
CA ARG A 3 -23.67 -46.68 53.09
C ARG A 3 -23.36 -45.97 51.74
N ARG A 4 -23.90 -46.61 50.67
CA ARG A 4 -24.28 -46.15 49.30
C ARG A 4 -23.19 -46.21 48.22
N SER A 5 -23.28 -47.03 47.15
CA SER A 5 -24.28 -47.10 46.05
C SER A 5 -24.38 -45.76 45.30
N SER A 6 -24.51 -45.59 43.99
CA SER A 6 -24.69 -46.42 42.80
C SER A 6 -25.15 -45.42 41.70
N LEU A 7 -24.94 -45.75 40.42
CA LEU A 7 -25.68 -45.28 39.22
C LEU A 7 -25.37 -43.90 38.58
N ARG A 8 -25.07 -44.01 37.26
CA ARG A 8 -25.66 -43.30 36.07
C ARG A 8 -25.50 -41.76 36.02
N SER A 9 -25.47 -41.06 34.88
CA SER A 9 -25.83 -41.32 33.48
C SER A 9 -25.28 -40.16 32.62
N THR A 10 -24.83 -40.46 31.41
CA THR A 10 -25.08 -39.74 30.12
C THR A 10 -25.29 -38.22 30.07
N SER A 11 -24.51 -37.54 29.22
CA SER A 11 -24.96 -36.74 28.05
C SER A 11 -23.75 -36.02 27.42
N LEU A 12 -23.34 -36.42 26.21
CA LEU A 12 -23.65 -35.75 24.95
C LEU A 12 -22.97 -34.37 24.81
N GLY A 13 -21.70 -34.38 24.41
CA GLY A 13 -21.14 -33.31 23.58
C GLY A 13 -21.29 -33.73 22.13
N GLN A 14 -22.36 -33.30 21.47
CA GLN A 14 -22.51 -33.44 20.02
C GLN A 14 -21.42 -32.60 19.34
N GLU A 15 -20.40 -33.26 18.78
CA GLU A 15 -19.71 -32.75 17.60
C GLU A 15 -20.76 -32.70 16.49
N TYR A 16 -21.10 -31.49 16.05
CA TYR A 16 -21.82 -31.32 14.79
C TYR A 16 -20.83 -31.65 13.67
N ASP A 17 -20.76 -32.94 13.35
CA ASP A 17 -20.14 -33.43 12.13
C ASP A 17 -21.01 -32.96 10.96
N LEU A 18 -20.78 -31.74 10.48
CA LEU A 18 -21.17 -31.31 9.14
C LEU A 18 -20.26 -32.04 8.13
N GLY A 19 -20.29 -33.37 8.20
CA GLY A 19 -19.55 -34.29 7.35
C GLY A 19 -20.16 -34.26 5.97
N TYR A 20 -19.80 -33.26 5.17
CA TYR A 20 -20.21 -33.21 3.79
C TYR A 20 -19.72 -34.48 3.06
N CYS A 21 -20.66 -35.21 2.46
CA CYS A 21 -20.42 -36.53 1.86
C CYS A 21 -19.40 -36.53 0.70
N ASP A 22 -19.07 -35.38 0.14
CA ASP A 22 -18.11 -35.17 -0.95
C ASP A 22 -16.65 -34.97 -0.46
N GLY A 23 -16.40 -35.01 0.85
CA GLY A 23 -15.06 -34.89 1.43
C GLY A 23 -14.55 -33.44 1.48
N ALA A 24 -13.25 -33.22 1.28
CA ALA A 24 -12.60 -31.90 1.40
C ALA A 24 -12.73 -31.01 0.14
N THR A 25 -13.65 -31.34 -0.78
CA THR A 25 -13.92 -30.56 -2.00
C THR A 25 -14.59 -29.24 -1.68
N VAL A 26 -14.21 -28.20 -2.43
CA VAL A 26 -14.81 -26.88 -2.32
C VAL A 26 -16.12 -26.83 -3.09
N THR A 27 -17.21 -26.47 -2.40
CA THR A 27 -18.52 -26.18 -3.01
C THR A 27 -18.96 -24.76 -2.66
N GLU A 28 -19.98 -24.23 -3.35
CA GLU A 28 -20.54 -22.92 -3.01
C GLU A 28 -21.09 -22.89 -1.57
N GLU A 29 -21.85 -23.93 -1.18
CA GLU A 29 -22.47 -24.02 0.15
C GLU A 29 -21.43 -24.03 1.28
N LYS A 30 -20.37 -24.84 1.13
CA LYS A 30 -19.24 -24.87 2.08
C LYS A 30 -18.54 -23.54 2.19
N LEU A 31 -18.29 -22.89 1.04
CA LEU A 31 -17.68 -21.57 1.02
C LEU A 31 -18.58 -20.57 1.74
N LEU A 32 -19.88 -20.54 1.44
CA LEU A 32 -20.82 -19.63 2.08
C LEU A 32 -20.87 -19.85 3.60
N LEU A 33 -20.98 -21.10 4.05
CA LEU A 33 -20.98 -21.45 5.46
C LEU A 33 -19.72 -20.94 6.16
N PHE A 34 -18.55 -21.24 5.59
CA PHE A 34 -17.27 -20.74 6.09
C PHE A 34 -17.22 -19.21 6.16
N LEU A 35 -17.74 -18.50 5.15
CA LEU A 35 -17.75 -17.04 5.17
C LEU A 35 -18.64 -16.49 6.30
N VAL A 36 -19.80 -17.10 6.53
CA VAL A 36 -20.77 -16.67 7.54
C VAL A 36 -20.25 -16.95 8.95
N GLU A 37 -19.82 -18.18 9.21
CA GLU A 37 -19.47 -18.65 10.56
C GLU A 37 -18.07 -18.19 10.97
N GLU A 38 -17.09 -18.26 10.08
CA GLU A 38 -15.67 -18.12 10.45
C GLU A 38 -15.03 -16.81 10.00
N VAL A 39 -15.59 -16.13 8.99
CA VAL A 39 -14.93 -14.97 8.36
C VAL A 39 -15.62 -13.65 8.67
N ALA A 40 -16.88 -13.48 8.30
CA ALA A 40 -17.54 -12.18 8.30
C ALA A 40 -17.85 -11.67 9.72
N GLY A 41 -18.22 -12.59 10.61
CA GLY A 41 -18.58 -12.33 12.01
C GLY A 41 -17.40 -12.23 12.96
N ARG A 42 -16.19 -12.60 12.53
CA ARG A 42 -15.03 -12.67 13.43
C ARG A 42 -14.53 -11.27 13.85
N PRO A 43 -14.16 -11.06 15.13
CA PRO A 43 -13.53 -9.83 15.56
C PRO A 43 -12.13 -9.67 14.96
N LEU A 44 -11.67 -8.42 14.80
CA LEU A 44 -10.30 -8.16 14.36
C LEU A 44 -9.30 -8.53 15.46
N LYS A 45 -8.28 -9.34 15.10
CA LYS A 45 -7.18 -9.70 16.01
C LYS A 45 -6.36 -8.48 16.47
N VAL A 46 -6.32 -7.43 15.65
CA VAL A 46 -5.64 -6.17 15.95
C VAL A 46 -6.62 -5.03 15.68
N ARG A 47 -6.69 -4.07 16.60
CA ARG A 47 -7.51 -2.87 16.44
C ARG A 47 -7.22 -2.20 15.09
N SER A 48 -8.27 -1.96 14.31
CA SER A 48 -8.14 -1.23 13.06
C SER A 48 -7.70 0.21 13.34
N ARG A 49 -6.66 0.70 12.65
CA ARG A 49 -6.26 2.11 12.67
C ARG A 49 -7.34 3.05 12.09
N LYS A 50 -8.39 2.49 11.48
CA LYS A 50 -9.55 3.21 10.94
C LYS A 50 -10.78 3.14 11.85
N ALA A 51 -10.73 2.37 12.94
CA ALA A 51 -11.84 2.34 13.90
C ALA A 51 -11.88 3.65 14.68
N ALA A 52 -13.08 4.13 15.02
CA ALA A 52 -13.23 5.26 15.91
C ALA A 52 -12.62 4.94 17.29
N THR A 53 -12.25 5.99 18.04
CA THR A 53 -11.65 5.84 19.37
C THR A 53 -12.58 5.08 20.33
N ASP A 54 -13.89 5.18 20.11
CA ASP A 54 -14.93 4.65 20.99
C ASP A 54 -15.49 3.30 20.54
N THR A 55 -15.08 2.76 19.38
CA THR A 55 -15.55 1.43 18.96
C THR A 55 -14.73 0.33 19.64
N PRO A 56 -15.35 -0.55 20.44
CA PRO A 56 -14.69 -1.71 21.04
C PRO A 56 -14.06 -2.62 19.97
N GLN A 57 -12.88 -3.19 20.26
CA GLN A 57 -12.15 -4.00 19.30
C GLN A 57 -12.93 -5.26 18.89
N ASP A 58 -13.62 -5.86 19.86
CA ASP A 58 -14.50 -7.00 19.76
C ASP A 58 -15.78 -6.73 18.96
N GLU A 59 -16.10 -5.47 18.64
CA GLU A 59 -17.17 -5.06 17.72
C GLU A 59 -16.67 -4.81 16.30
N THR A 60 -15.36 -4.62 16.12
CA THR A 60 -14.80 -4.41 14.78
C THR A 60 -14.78 -5.71 13.98
N ARG A 61 -15.40 -5.70 12.81
CA ARG A 61 -15.52 -6.84 11.89
C ARG A 61 -14.70 -6.61 10.62
N LEU A 62 -14.43 -7.68 9.87
CA LEU A 62 -13.81 -7.56 8.55
C LEU A 62 -14.71 -6.77 7.58
N ALA A 63 -14.11 -5.83 6.84
CA ALA A 63 -14.76 -5.18 5.72
C ALA A 63 -15.01 -6.18 4.57
N TRP A 64 -16.06 -5.94 3.78
CA TRP A 64 -16.48 -6.82 2.68
C TRP A 64 -15.34 -7.10 1.69
N ARG A 65 -14.45 -6.11 1.48
CA ARG A 65 -13.27 -6.27 0.60
C ARG A 65 -12.31 -7.34 1.11
N SER A 66 -12.15 -7.46 2.43
CA SER A 66 -11.31 -8.49 3.04
C SER A 66 -11.97 -9.87 2.95
N VAL A 67 -13.29 -9.95 3.16
CA VAL A 67 -14.06 -11.18 2.96
C VAL A 67 -13.96 -11.68 1.52
N ARG A 68 -14.00 -10.77 0.54
CA ARG A 68 -13.79 -11.09 -0.88
C ARG A 68 -12.41 -11.71 -1.17
N THR A 69 -11.38 -11.38 -0.40
CA THR A 69 -10.05 -12.01 -0.53
C THR A 69 -10.10 -13.48 -0.13
N TYR A 70 -10.87 -13.85 0.90
CA TYR A 70 -11.11 -15.26 1.27
C TYR A 70 -11.82 -16.02 0.15
N VAL A 71 -12.87 -15.42 -0.44
CA VAL A 71 -13.55 -15.98 -1.62
C VAL A 71 -12.55 -16.24 -2.75
N THR A 72 -11.64 -15.29 -3.01
CA THR A 72 -10.63 -15.44 -4.07
C THR A 72 -9.68 -16.60 -3.75
N ALA A 73 -9.15 -16.68 -2.53
CA ALA A 73 -8.24 -17.75 -2.12
C ALA A 73 -8.89 -19.14 -2.20
N ILE A 74 -10.16 -19.26 -1.77
CA ILE A 74 -10.90 -20.54 -1.84
C ILE A 74 -11.29 -20.88 -3.28
N THR A 75 -11.58 -19.89 -4.11
CA THR A 75 -11.79 -20.09 -5.56
C THR A 75 -10.51 -20.61 -6.23
N ASP A 76 -9.33 -20.15 -5.82
CA ASP A 76 -8.06 -20.66 -6.33
C ASP A 76 -7.80 -22.11 -5.86
N LEU A 77 -8.14 -22.45 -4.61
CA LEU A 77 -8.13 -23.84 -4.14
C LEU A 77 -9.05 -24.73 -4.97
N TYR A 78 -10.28 -24.28 -5.24
CA TYR A 78 -11.23 -24.97 -6.13
C TYR A 78 -10.64 -25.21 -7.53
N ARG A 79 -9.97 -24.20 -8.11
CA ARG A 79 -9.32 -24.35 -9.43
C ARG A 79 -8.24 -25.43 -9.41
N THR A 80 -7.45 -25.51 -8.35
CA THR A 80 -6.47 -26.60 -8.15
C THR A 80 -7.17 -27.96 -8.07
N GLN A 81 -8.24 -28.08 -7.29
CA GLN A 81 -9.00 -29.33 -7.18
C GLN A 81 -9.62 -29.76 -8.52
N LYS A 82 -10.13 -28.80 -9.31
CA LYS A 82 -10.63 -29.04 -10.67
C LYS A 82 -9.54 -29.54 -11.62
N ALA A 83 -8.37 -28.89 -11.61
CA ALA A 83 -7.24 -29.27 -12.46
C ALA A 83 -6.72 -30.69 -12.15
N LEU A 84 -6.82 -31.11 -10.87
CA LEU A 84 -6.46 -32.46 -10.44
C LEU A 84 -7.60 -33.49 -10.64
N GLY A 85 -8.75 -33.10 -11.18
CA GLY A 85 -9.90 -33.98 -11.35
C GLY A 85 -10.59 -34.40 -10.05
N MET A 86 -10.26 -33.77 -8.92
CA MET A 86 -10.79 -34.10 -7.59
C MET A 86 -12.18 -33.53 -7.33
N ASN A 87 -12.53 -32.43 -8.01
CA ASN A 87 -13.77 -31.71 -7.75
C ASN A 87 -14.61 -31.63 -9.03
N THR A 88 -15.81 -32.21 -9.00
CA THR A 88 -16.76 -32.22 -10.12
C THR A 88 -17.83 -31.13 -10.03
N HIS A 89 -17.93 -30.42 -8.90
CA HIS A 89 -18.92 -29.38 -8.66
C HIS A 89 -18.74 -28.13 -9.56
N PRO A 90 -19.78 -27.29 -9.71
CA PRO A 90 -19.65 -25.98 -10.35
C PRO A 90 -18.73 -25.05 -9.54
N SER A 91 -18.43 -23.88 -10.11
CA SER A 91 -17.62 -22.88 -9.43
C SER A 91 -18.25 -22.51 -8.08
N PRO A 92 -17.46 -22.28 -7.01
CA PRO A 92 -18.00 -21.91 -5.71
C PRO A 92 -18.40 -20.43 -5.64
N ARG A 93 -18.23 -19.67 -6.73
CA ARG A 93 -18.48 -18.23 -6.80
C ARG A 93 -19.70 -17.91 -7.66
N GLU A 94 -20.81 -18.59 -7.37
CA GLU A 94 -22.10 -18.37 -7.99
C GLU A 94 -22.93 -17.34 -7.20
N ASP A 95 -24.26 -17.43 -7.30
CA ASP A 95 -25.18 -16.38 -6.91
C ASP A 95 -25.24 -16.18 -5.40
N ASN A 96 -25.20 -17.24 -4.59
CA ASN A 96 -25.33 -17.12 -3.14
C ASN A 96 -24.13 -16.38 -2.53
N VAL A 97 -22.92 -16.74 -2.94
CA VAL A 97 -21.70 -16.06 -2.47
C VAL A 97 -21.67 -14.60 -2.98
N ARG A 98 -22.15 -14.33 -4.19
CA ARG A 98 -22.25 -12.96 -4.72
C ARG A 98 -23.27 -12.13 -3.95
N GLU A 99 -24.43 -12.67 -3.64
CA GLU A 99 -25.47 -12.01 -2.85
C GLU A 99 -25.01 -11.73 -1.43
N TYR A 100 -24.32 -12.68 -0.80
CA TYR A 100 -23.73 -12.48 0.50
C TYR A 100 -22.66 -11.38 0.49
N LEU A 101 -21.80 -11.31 -0.52
CA LEU A 101 -20.86 -10.19 -0.67
C LEU A 101 -21.58 -8.84 -0.85
N LYS A 102 -22.70 -8.80 -1.58
CA LYS A 102 -23.53 -7.59 -1.71
C LYS A 102 -24.15 -7.18 -0.38
N SER A 103 -24.60 -8.13 0.45
CA SER A 103 -25.16 -7.82 1.77
C SER A 103 -24.09 -7.21 2.70
N LEU A 104 -22.87 -7.76 2.69
CA LEU A 104 -21.74 -7.20 3.42
C LEU A 104 -21.34 -5.80 2.92
N GLN A 105 -21.42 -5.57 1.60
CA GLN A 105 -21.18 -4.26 1.02
C GLN A 105 -22.21 -3.23 1.50
N ARG A 106 -23.51 -3.60 1.56
CA ARG A 106 -24.56 -2.73 2.12
C ARG A 106 -24.33 -2.46 3.60
N ARG A 107 -23.98 -3.48 4.39
CA ARG A 107 -23.64 -3.35 5.82
C ARG A 107 -22.52 -2.34 6.04
N ASP A 108 -21.42 -2.47 5.28
CA ASP A 108 -20.29 -1.55 5.41
C ASP A 108 -20.67 -0.12 5.01
N ALA A 109 -21.47 0.06 3.94
CA ALA A 109 -21.96 1.37 3.51
C ALA A 109 -22.91 2.03 4.53
N GLN A 110 -23.77 1.24 5.16
CA GLN A 110 -24.67 1.69 6.23
C GLN A 110 -23.86 2.17 7.44
N ARG A 111 -22.88 1.39 7.88
CA ARG A 111 -21.97 1.78 8.97
C ARG A 111 -21.21 3.07 8.64
N ASP A 112 -20.75 3.21 7.40
CA ASP A 112 -20.05 4.43 6.98
C ASP A 112 -20.98 5.66 7.02
N ARG A 113 -22.27 5.49 6.70
CA ARG A 113 -23.29 6.53 6.80
C ARG A 113 -23.57 6.92 8.26
N GLU A 114 -23.73 5.93 9.14
CA GLU A 114 -23.97 6.13 10.57
C GLU A 114 -22.80 6.84 11.27
N ASN A 115 -21.57 6.54 10.85
CA ASN A 115 -20.36 7.16 11.39
C ASN A 115 -20.00 8.50 10.72
N TYR A 116 -20.87 9.07 9.88
CA TYR A 116 -20.62 10.30 9.13
C TYR A 116 -19.26 10.30 8.42
N ALA A 117 -18.88 9.16 7.82
CA ALA A 117 -17.61 9.04 7.14
C ALA A 117 -17.50 10.09 6.03
N ASP A 118 -16.33 10.73 5.94
CA ASP A 118 -16.06 11.77 4.95
C ASP A 118 -16.42 11.30 3.52
N LYS A 119 -17.30 12.04 2.85
CA LYS A 119 -17.76 11.75 1.48
C LYS A 119 -16.65 11.95 0.44
N GLY A 120 -15.62 12.74 0.76
CA GLY A 120 -14.44 12.94 -0.07
C GLY A 120 -13.49 11.74 -0.09
N ARG A 121 -13.58 10.82 0.89
CA ARG A 121 -12.71 9.64 0.98
C ARG A 121 -12.80 8.76 -0.28
N ASP A 122 -11.68 8.18 -0.71
CA ASP A 122 -11.59 7.36 -1.93
C ASP A 122 -11.99 8.09 -3.24
N THR A 123 -12.31 9.39 -3.20
CA THR A 123 -12.59 10.22 -4.40
C THR A 123 -11.35 10.97 -4.88
N LEU A 124 -11.52 11.88 -5.85
CA LEU A 124 -10.50 12.85 -6.26
C LEU A 124 -10.15 13.86 -5.15
N LEU A 125 -11.07 14.07 -4.19
CA LEU A 125 -10.85 14.95 -3.04
C LEU A 125 -9.97 14.32 -1.96
N ASP A 126 -9.77 12.99 -1.98
CA ASP A 126 -8.87 12.27 -1.07
C ASP A 126 -7.43 12.36 -1.56
N GLY A 127 -6.83 13.53 -1.33
CA GLY A 127 -5.50 13.92 -1.79
C GLY A 127 -5.10 15.32 -1.31
N TYR A 128 -4.31 16.03 -2.11
CA TYR A 128 -3.95 17.43 -1.87
C TYR A 128 -4.19 18.31 -3.13
N SER A 129 -4.53 19.57 -2.90
CA SER A 129 -4.45 20.67 -3.87
C SER A 129 -3.00 20.99 -4.23
N GLU A 130 -2.80 21.82 -5.26
CA GLU A 130 -1.44 22.23 -5.67
C GLU A 130 -0.78 23.10 -4.60
N SER A 131 -1.53 24.07 -4.08
CA SER A 131 -1.06 24.91 -2.97
C SER A 131 -0.76 24.10 -1.72
N GLU A 132 -1.53 23.05 -1.41
CA GLU A 132 -1.20 22.12 -0.33
C GLU A 132 0.08 21.33 -0.60
N PHE A 133 0.31 20.88 -1.83
CA PHE A 133 1.55 20.19 -2.19
C PHE A 133 2.78 21.11 -2.07
N GLU A 134 2.65 22.34 -2.55
CA GLU A 134 3.67 23.37 -2.39
C GLU A 134 3.97 23.64 -0.91
N ARG A 135 2.94 23.79 -0.08
CA ARG A 135 3.11 23.93 1.38
C ARG A 135 3.82 22.72 1.98
N VAL A 136 3.44 21.49 1.63
CA VAL A 136 4.12 20.28 2.10
C VAL A 136 5.61 20.30 1.73
N CYS A 137 5.94 20.66 0.48
CA CYS A 137 7.34 20.74 0.05
C CYS A 137 8.09 21.85 0.80
N HIS A 138 7.48 23.03 0.96
CA HIS A 138 8.04 24.14 1.72
C HIS A 138 8.35 23.75 3.16
N GLU A 139 7.42 23.07 3.85
CA GLU A 139 7.63 22.57 5.21
C GLU A 139 8.79 21.58 5.31
N LEU A 140 8.94 20.70 4.31
CA LEU A 140 10.07 19.77 4.24
C LEU A 140 11.41 20.50 4.04
N TRP A 141 11.44 21.56 3.24
CA TRP A 141 12.61 22.43 3.13
C TRP A 141 12.92 23.13 4.46
N ALA A 142 11.92 23.74 5.11
CA ALA A 142 12.11 24.46 6.36
C ALA A 142 12.65 23.56 7.49
N HIS A 143 12.13 22.34 7.62
CA HIS A 143 12.56 21.39 8.65
C HIS A 143 13.89 20.68 8.33
N SER A 144 14.38 20.80 7.09
CA SER A 144 15.67 20.20 6.70
C SER A 144 16.86 20.81 7.46
N GLY A 145 16.75 22.02 8.01
CA GLY A 145 17.80 22.65 8.80
C GLY A 145 18.16 21.90 10.10
N THR A 146 17.21 21.13 10.66
CA THR A 146 17.44 20.38 11.91
C THR A 146 17.67 18.89 11.68
N SER A 147 17.06 18.30 10.65
CA SER A 147 17.22 16.88 10.34
C SER A 147 17.22 16.68 8.81
N PRO A 148 18.34 16.92 8.14
CA PRO A 148 18.33 17.13 6.70
C PRO A 148 17.98 15.87 5.91
N GLU A 149 18.62 14.74 6.23
CA GLU A 149 18.51 13.50 5.45
C GLU A 149 17.06 13.02 5.31
N CYS A 150 16.33 12.97 6.42
CA CYS A 150 14.99 12.42 6.45
C CYS A 150 13.97 13.34 5.78
N HIS A 151 14.12 14.66 5.90
CA HIS A 151 13.24 15.63 5.24
C HIS A 151 13.52 15.67 3.73
N PHE A 152 14.78 15.74 3.30
CA PHE A 152 15.12 15.67 1.87
C PHE A 152 14.73 14.33 1.24
N ARG A 153 14.96 13.20 1.92
CA ARG A 153 14.48 11.89 1.45
C ARG A 153 12.97 11.87 1.26
N THR A 154 12.22 12.44 2.20
CA THR A 154 10.75 12.48 2.14
C THR A 154 10.26 13.42 1.04
N LEU A 155 10.96 14.54 0.83
CA LEU A 155 10.72 15.47 -0.27
C LEU A 155 10.89 14.76 -1.62
N VAL A 156 12.02 14.07 -1.83
CA VAL A 156 12.27 13.27 -3.04
C VAL A 156 11.21 12.20 -3.24
N ASP A 157 10.84 11.45 -2.18
CA ASP A 157 9.77 10.46 -2.25
C ASP A 157 8.48 11.10 -2.80
N LEU A 158 8.01 12.19 -2.18
CA LEU A 158 6.80 12.89 -2.58
C LEU A 158 6.87 13.47 -4.01
N LEU A 159 7.97 14.10 -4.40
CA LEU A 159 8.19 14.66 -5.75
C LEU A 159 8.15 13.56 -6.81
N PHE A 160 8.80 12.42 -6.57
CA PHE A 160 8.74 11.25 -7.47
C PHE A 160 7.33 10.69 -7.58
N GLY A 161 6.58 10.67 -6.47
CA GLY A 161 5.19 10.22 -6.48
C GLY A 161 4.29 11.18 -7.27
N HIS A 162 4.53 12.48 -7.14
CA HIS A 162 3.74 13.54 -7.75
C HIS A 162 3.99 13.68 -9.25
N TYR A 163 5.25 13.85 -9.66
CA TYR A 163 5.59 14.14 -11.07
C TYR A 163 5.76 12.89 -11.93
N LEU A 164 6.30 11.80 -11.37
CA LEU A 164 6.51 10.56 -12.13
C LEU A 164 5.35 9.55 -11.97
N LEU A 165 4.34 9.88 -11.14
CA LEU A 165 3.17 9.04 -10.87
C LEU A 165 3.51 7.60 -10.42
N THR A 166 4.67 7.46 -9.78
CA THR A 166 5.20 6.18 -9.30
C THR A 166 4.47 5.70 -8.07
N ARG A 167 4.47 4.38 -7.82
CA ARG A 167 3.87 3.84 -6.59
C ARG A 167 4.85 3.95 -5.45
N GLY A 168 4.34 4.03 -4.22
CA GLY A 168 5.17 4.00 -3.02
C GLY A 168 6.12 2.81 -2.96
N GLY A 169 5.69 1.62 -3.42
CA GLY A 169 6.55 0.43 -3.50
C GLY A 169 7.72 0.60 -4.47
N ASP A 170 7.43 1.07 -5.69
CA ASP A 170 8.43 1.26 -6.74
C ASP A 170 9.48 2.31 -6.30
N ARG A 171 9.06 3.41 -5.67
CA ARG A 171 9.98 4.42 -5.12
C ARG A 171 10.91 3.89 -4.04
N ARG A 172 10.44 2.95 -3.18
CA ARG A 172 11.28 2.32 -2.15
C ARG A 172 12.27 1.30 -2.72
N ALA A 173 11.93 0.73 -3.87
CA ALA A 173 12.81 -0.16 -4.61
C ALA A 173 13.73 0.59 -5.58
N ALA A 174 13.45 1.84 -5.92
CA ALA A 174 14.26 2.62 -6.86
C ALA A 174 15.73 2.65 -6.45
N GLU A 175 16.60 2.41 -7.42
CA GLU A 175 18.05 2.49 -7.33
C GLU A 175 18.55 3.78 -7.97
N ILE A 176 19.76 4.22 -7.62
CA ILE A 176 20.36 5.38 -8.30
C ILE A 176 20.66 5.10 -9.78
N SER A 177 20.85 3.81 -10.14
CA SER A 177 21.07 3.31 -11.49
C SER A 177 19.82 3.35 -12.37
N ASP A 178 18.64 3.46 -11.76
CA ASP A 178 17.37 3.64 -12.47
C ASP A 178 17.19 5.06 -13.02
N LEU A 179 18.08 5.99 -12.64
CA LEU A 179 18.02 7.39 -13.02
C LEU A 179 19.04 7.73 -14.10
N PHE A 180 18.60 8.47 -15.11
CA PHE A 180 19.49 9.09 -16.08
C PHE A 180 18.89 10.39 -16.61
N THR A 181 19.72 11.14 -17.33
CA THR A 181 19.31 12.37 -18.00
C THR A 181 20.06 12.48 -19.31
N PHE A 182 19.43 13.07 -20.31
CA PHE A 182 20.04 13.41 -21.60
C PHE A 182 19.40 14.68 -22.12
N GLU A 183 20.06 15.32 -23.09
CA GLU A 183 19.59 16.59 -23.63
C GLU A 183 18.40 16.41 -24.55
N PHE A 184 17.33 17.14 -24.29
CA PHE A 184 16.18 17.24 -25.17
C PHE A 184 16.39 18.48 -26.05
N ALA A 185 17.06 18.29 -27.17
CA ALA A 185 17.36 19.37 -28.10
C ALA A 185 16.08 19.99 -28.66
N GLY A 186 16.03 21.32 -28.70
CA GLY A 186 14.86 22.07 -29.20
C GLY A 186 13.71 22.21 -28.20
N GLU A 187 13.79 21.62 -27.01
CA GLU A 187 12.80 21.81 -25.95
C GLU A 187 13.15 23.02 -25.08
N GLY A 188 12.39 24.11 -25.23
CA GLY A 188 12.51 25.34 -24.43
C GLY A 188 13.60 26.31 -24.90
N SER A 189 13.67 27.49 -24.27
CA SER A 189 14.61 28.57 -24.61
C SER A 189 16.03 28.37 -24.05
N THR A 190 16.22 27.34 -23.20
CA THR A 190 17.49 26.97 -22.58
C THR A 190 17.68 25.47 -22.67
N ARG A 191 18.92 24.98 -22.53
CA ARG A 191 19.24 23.55 -22.47
C ARG A 191 18.31 22.77 -21.53
N CYS A 192 17.60 21.79 -22.08
CA CYS A 192 16.63 20.97 -21.35
C CYS A 192 17.19 19.59 -21.02
N MET A 193 17.32 19.30 -19.71
CA MET A 193 17.83 18.04 -19.18
C MET A 193 16.80 17.45 -18.22
N PRO A 194 15.78 16.72 -18.70
CA PRO A 194 14.78 16.11 -17.83
C PRO A 194 15.39 14.99 -16.97
N LEU A 195 14.78 14.75 -15.83
CA LEU A 195 15.02 13.55 -15.05
C LEU A 195 14.25 12.39 -15.68
N ILE A 196 14.94 11.32 -16.04
CA ILE A 196 14.34 10.08 -16.51
C ILE A 196 14.51 9.01 -15.44
N PHE A 197 13.41 8.36 -15.11
CA PHE A 197 13.36 7.21 -14.21
C PHE A 197 12.86 5.99 -14.98
N THR A 198 13.61 4.90 -14.92
CA THR A 198 13.20 3.62 -15.51
C THR A 198 13.06 2.55 -14.46
N THR A 199 12.07 1.68 -14.61
CA THR A 199 11.96 0.48 -13.80
C THR A 199 11.56 -0.71 -14.65
N ARG A 200 12.07 -1.89 -14.28
CA ARG A 200 11.66 -3.19 -14.84
C ARG A 200 10.88 -4.02 -13.82
N ALA A 201 10.74 -3.53 -12.60
CA ALA A 201 10.14 -4.26 -11.50
C ALA A 201 9.04 -3.42 -10.85
N GLY A 202 7.92 -4.07 -10.56
CA GLY A 202 6.81 -3.44 -9.87
C GLY A 202 5.71 -4.45 -9.61
N LYS A 203 4.78 -4.13 -8.71
CA LYS A 203 3.73 -5.08 -8.31
C LYS A 203 2.93 -5.66 -9.48
N GLN A 204 2.73 -4.89 -10.55
CA GLN A 204 2.04 -5.32 -11.78
C GLN A 204 2.98 -5.66 -12.92
N ASN A 205 4.28 -5.48 -12.73
CA ASN A 205 5.30 -5.72 -13.72
C ASN A 205 6.18 -6.88 -13.26
N GLN A 206 5.61 -8.08 -13.30
CA GLN A 206 6.27 -9.31 -12.85
C GLN A 206 7.20 -9.92 -13.91
N HIS A 207 7.10 -9.44 -15.17
CA HIS A 207 7.81 -9.99 -16.32
C HIS A 207 8.94 -9.08 -16.86
N GLY A 208 9.35 -8.06 -16.11
CA GLY A 208 10.53 -7.27 -16.50
C GLY A 208 10.29 -6.21 -17.58
N ARG A 209 9.03 -5.84 -17.86
CA ARG A 209 8.69 -4.85 -18.88
C ARG A 209 9.37 -3.52 -18.55
N LEU A 210 10.01 -2.87 -19.51
CA LEU A 210 10.55 -1.54 -19.25
C LEU A 210 9.41 -0.52 -19.12
N GLU A 211 9.36 0.16 -17.98
CA GLU A 211 8.54 1.35 -17.74
C GLU A 211 9.46 2.57 -17.60
N THR A 212 9.05 3.69 -18.19
CA THR A 212 9.82 4.94 -18.19
C THR A 212 8.90 6.09 -17.79
N ALA A 213 9.38 6.93 -16.89
CA ALA A 213 8.74 8.18 -16.52
C ALA A 213 9.78 9.31 -16.60
N GLY A 214 9.35 10.48 -17.07
CA GLY A 214 10.19 11.66 -17.20
C GLY A 214 9.57 12.86 -16.50
N ALA A 215 10.41 13.75 -15.96
CA ALA A 215 9.96 15.03 -15.43
C ALA A 215 10.95 16.15 -15.77
N TYR A 216 10.40 17.28 -16.21
CA TYR A 216 11.16 18.51 -16.43
C TYR A 216 11.39 19.28 -15.12
N ARG A 217 12.28 20.29 -15.19
CA ARG A 217 12.47 21.22 -14.08
C ARG A 217 11.19 22.03 -13.85
N ASN A 218 10.80 22.16 -12.58
CA ASN A 218 9.72 23.07 -12.22
C ASN A 218 10.26 24.52 -12.18
N ARG A 219 9.44 25.48 -12.64
CA ARG A 219 9.71 26.93 -12.52
C ARG A 219 9.83 27.36 -11.06
N ASN A 220 9.00 26.80 -10.17
CA ASN A 220 9.10 26.99 -8.74
C ASN A 220 10.18 26.04 -8.17
N PRO A 221 11.31 26.57 -7.66
CA PRO A 221 12.42 25.74 -7.21
C PRO A 221 12.07 24.86 -6.00
N LEU A 222 11.11 25.28 -5.16
CA LEU A 222 10.75 24.55 -3.94
C LEU A 222 10.00 23.24 -4.21
N ILE A 223 9.36 23.13 -5.39
CA ILE A 223 8.70 21.90 -5.86
C ILE A 223 9.42 21.29 -7.07
N CYS A 224 10.65 21.69 -7.34
CA CYS A 224 11.40 21.14 -8.45
C CYS A 224 11.92 19.74 -8.10
N ILE A 225 11.51 18.72 -8.86
CA ILE A 225 11.98 17.34 -8.67
C ILE A 225 13.49 17.20 -8.81
N LEU A 226 14.11 17.87 -9.79
CA LEU A 226 15.56 17.90 -9.93
C LEU A 226 16.22 18.61 -8.75
N GLY A 227 15.66 19.74 -8.30
CA GLY A 227 16.18 20.48 -7.16
C GLY A 227 16.17 19.65 -5.87
N GLY A 228 15.02 19.07 -5.53
CA GLY A 228 14.89 18.21 -4.35
C GLY A 228 15.82 16.99 -4.40
N LEU A 229 15.94 16.36 -5.58
CA LEU A 229 16.87 15.24 -5.76
C LEU A 229 18.33 15.67 -5.58
N SER A 230 18.76 16.76 -6.19
CA SER A 230 20.14 17.24 -6.09
C SER A 230 20.54 17.57 -4.65
N PHE A 231 19.70 18.28 -3.89
CA PHE A 231 19.98 18.60 -2.49
C PHE A 231 20.01 17.35 -1.61
N TYR A 232 19.15 16.36 -1.88
CA TYR A 232 19.19 15.09 -1.18
C TYR A 232 20.50 14.34 -1.43
N LEU A 233 20.96 14.26 -2.68
CA LEU A 233 22.21 13.56 -3.04
C LEU A 233 23.44 14.30 -2.50
N LEU A 234 23.47 15.64 -2.62
CA LEU A 234 24.50 16.48 -2.02
C LEU A 234 24.60 16.24 -0.52
N TYR A 235 23.47 16.26 0.18
CA TYR A 235 23.50 15.96 1.61
C TYR A 235 23.98 14.53 1.87
N ARG A 236 23.53 13.56 1.08
CA ARG A 236 23.84 12.15 1.31
C ARG A 236 25.33 11.84 1.19
N TRP A 237 26.02 12.39 0.19
CA TRP A 237 27.40 12.00 -0.13
C TRP A 237 28.46 13.05 0.18
N ASP A 238 28.13 14.33 0.17
CA ASP A 238 29.10 15.41 0.39
C ASP A 238 29.02 15.98 1.81
N LEU A 239 27.82 16.09 2.39
CA LEU A 239 27.60 16.65 3.72
C LEU A 239 27.33 15.59 4.81
N GLY A 240 27.01 14.38 4.38
CA GLY A 240 26.69 13.24 5.23
C GLY A 240 27.91 12.36 5.49
N SER A 241 27.69 11.25 6.19
CA SER A 241 28.74 10.27 6.48
C SER A 241 28.80 9.12 5.47
N GLU A 242 27.88 9.05 4.51
CA GLU A 242 27.88 7.98 3.51
C GLU A 242 28.90 8.30 2.42
N PRO A 243 29.85 7.40 2.12
CA PRO A 243 30.84 7.65 1.08
C PRO A 243 30.17 7.74 -0.29
N PHE A 244 30.72 8.60 -1.14
CA PHE A 244 30.33 8.72 -2.53
C PHE A 244 30.41 7.35 -3.24
N PRO A 245 29.46 7.00 -4.13
CA PRO A 245 29.48 5.71 -4.83
C PRO A 245 30.73 5.49 -5.68
N ASP A 246 31.28 4.28 -5.63
CA ASP A 246 32.33 3.84 -6.54
C ASP A 246 31.73 3.51 -7.92
N PHE A 247 32.02 4.34 -8.91
CA PHE A 247 31.55 4.15 -10.29
C PHE A 247 32.50 3.32 -11.17
N SER A 248 33.60 2.77 -10.61
CA SER A 248 34.55 1.95 -11.39
C SER A 248 33.93 0.68 -11.97
N ARG A 249 32.97 0.08 -11.26
CA ARG A 249 32.27 -1.15 -11.66
C ARG A 249 30.79 -1.05 -11.36
N ARG A 250 29.95 -1.54 -12.27
CA ARG A 250 28.48 -1.54 -12.10
C ARG A 250 28.04 -2.20 -10.79
N SER A 251 28.64 -3.34 -10.45
CA SER A 251 28.36 -4.08 -9.20
C SER A 251 28.67 -3.29 -7.92
N SER A 252 29.49 -2.23 -8.00
CA SER A 252 29.82 -1.39 -6.84
C SER A 252 28.70 -0.40 -6.49
N TRP A 253 27.81 -0.06 -7.44
CA TRP A 253 26.85 1.02 -7.28
C TRP A 253 25.42 0.77 -7.78
N TYR A 254 25.19 -0.21 -8.66
CA TYR A 254 23.88 -0.44 -9.26
C TYR A 254 22.80 -0.72 -8.22
N ASP A 255 23.12 -1.47 -7.17
CA ASP A 255 22.16 -1.86 -6.12
C ASP A 255 21.96 -0.78 -5.03
N ILE A 256 22.60 0.39 -5.17
CA ILE A 256 22.44 1.47 -4.18
C ILE A 256 21.03 2.04 -4.32
N ARG A 257 20.24 1.94 -3.25
CA ARG A 257 18.89 2.47 -3.22
C ARG A 257 18.93 3.98 -3.30
N LEU A 258 18.00 4.54 -4.08
CA LEU A 258 17.81 5.97 -4.20
C LEU A 258 17.42 6.56 -2.85
N ILE A 259 16.32 6.10 -2.26
CA ILE A 259 15.87 6.52 -0.93
C ILE A 259 16.36 5.55 0.15
N LYS A 260 17.22 6.04 1.03
CA LYS A 260 17.86 5.24 2.08
C LYS A 260 17.00 5.08 3.33
N GLY A 261 16.98 3.88 3.92
CA GLY A 261 16.39 3.67 5.24
C GLY A 261 17.30 4.09 6.39
N ASN A 262 16.71 4.55 7.49
CA ASN A 262 17.45 4.91 8.69
C ASN A 262 18.11 3.65 9.28
N GLY A 263 19.44 3.67 9.44
CA GLY A 263 20.19 2.56 10.06
C GLY A 263 20.24 1.26 9.24
N THR A 264 19.71 1.26 8.01
CA THR A 264 19.80 0.11 7.10
C THR A 264 20.95 0.30 6.12
N GLY A 265 21.55 -0.80 5.65
CA GLY A 265 22.55 -0.74 4.59
C GLY A 265 22.02 -0.01 3.35
N ARG A 266 22.92 0.66 2.59
CA ARG A 266 22.56 1.50 1.43
C ARG A 266 21.85 0.77 0.28
N THR A 267 21.85 -0.56 0.29
CA THR A 267 21.19 -1.45 -0.69
C THR A 267 19.83 -1.97 -0.20
N ALA A 268 19.52 -1.80 1.09
CA ALA A 268 18.27 -2.25 1.68
C ALA A 268 17.13 -1.29 1.32
N ALA A 269 16.04 -1.85 0.80
CA ALA A 269 14.86 -1.07 0.44
C ALA A 269 14.29 -0.34 1.67
N PHE A 270 13.82 0.89 1.45
CA PHE A 270 13.19 1.66 2.51
C PHE A 270 11.91 0.94 3.00
N SER A 271 11.66 0.97 4.31
CA SER A 271 10.52 0.26 4.88
C SER A 271 9.20 0.97 4.56
N TYR A 272 8.13 0.20 4.37
CA TYR A 272 6.80 0.76 4.13
C TYR A 272 6.30 1.60 5.31
N ASN A 273 6.49 1.12 6.54
CA ASN A 273 6.01 1.81 7.74
C ASN A 273 6.73 3.14 7.92
N SER A 274 8.06 3.15 7.75
CA SER A 274 8.84 4.38 7.83
C SER A 274 8.46 5.37 6.72
N GLN A 275 8.28 4.92 5.48
CA GLN A 275 7.78 5.80 4.40
C GLN A 275 6.43 6.42 4.76
N ARG A 276 5.50 5.59 5.24
CA ARG A 276 4.17 6.05 5.64
C ARG A 276 4.23 7.06 6.78
N GLU A 277 5.02 6.81 7.81
CA GLU A 277 5.18 7.70 8.97
C GLU A 277 5.74 9.06 8.55
N TRP A 278 6.78 9.08 7.72
CA TRP A 278 7.36 10.33 7.23
C TRP A 278 6.41 11.11 6.33
N VAL A 279 5.64 10.44 5.46
CA VAL A 279 4.60 11.10 4.65
C VAL A 279 3.48 11.67 5.54
N VAL A 280 3.06 10.94 6.58
CA VAL A 280 2.08 11.45 7.56
C VAL A 280 2.61 12.68 8.26
N LYS A 281 3.88 12.66 8.68
CA LYS A 281 4.53 13.80 9.34
C LYS A 281 4.59 15.03 8.42
N ALA A 282 4.99 14.84 7.17
CA ALA A 282 5.04 15.91 6.16
C ALA A 282 3.67 16.56 5.94
N PHE A 283 2.61 15.75 5.91
CA PHE A 283 1.25 16.25 5.78
C PHE A 283 0.77 17.00 7.03
N ALA A 284 1.14 16.51 8.21
CA ALA A 284 0.82 17.19 9.45
C ALA A 284 1.47 18.58 9.53
N TYR A 285 2.72 18.74 9.07
CA TYR A 285 3.37 20.04 9.00
C TYR A 285 2.58 21.07 8.19
N ALA A 286 1.98 20.64 7.07
CA ALA A 286 1.23 21.51 6.17
C ALA A 286 -0.29 21.54 6.42
N GLY A 287 -0.78 20.88 7.48
CA GLY A 287 -2.21 20.78 7.78
C GLY A 287 -3.04 19.95 6.78
N VAL A 288 -2.40 19.07 6.01
CA VAL A 288 -3.07 18.26 4.97
C VAL A 288 -3.70 17.01 5.57
N THR A 289 -5.00 16.84 5.37
CA THR A 289 -5.74 15.64 5.79
C THR A 289 -6.04 14.77 4.58
N SER A 290 -5.47 13.56 4.54
CA SER A 290 -5.70 12.58 3.46
C SER A 290 -5.69 11.16 4.01
N GLN A 291 -6.61 10.30 3.57
CA GLN A 291 -6.61 8.88 3.91
C GLN A 291 -5.52 8.13 3.14
N LYS A 292 -5.21 8.59 1.92
CA LYS A 292 -4.07 8.10 1.13
C LYS A 292 -2.78 8.69 1.65
N LYS A 293 -1.78 7.82 1.88
CA LYS A 293 -0.43 8.21 2.30
C LYS A 293 0.56 7.95 1.16
N THR A 294 1.18 6.79 1.10
CA THR A 294 2.25 6.47 0.12
C THR A 294 1.81 6.37 -1.35
N HIS A 295 0.50 6.43 -1.64
CA HIS A 295 -0.05 6.41 -2.99
C HIS A 295 -0.67 7.75 -3.44
N VAL A 296 -0.72 8.73 -2.54
CA VAL A 296 -1.43 9.99 -2.76
C VAL A 296 -0.83 10.80 -3.92
N GLY A 297 0.51 10.83 -4.04
CA GLY A 297 1.18 11.55 -5.12
C GLY A 297 0.75 11.08 -6.51
N ARG A 298 0.60 9.77 -6.70
CA ARG A 298 0.14 9.20 -7.96
C ARG A 298 -1.31 9.55 -8.28
N SER A 299 -2.20 9.58 -7.28
CA SER A 299 -3.61 9.94 -7.52
C SER A 299 -3.80 11.43 -7.71
N SER A 300 -3.11 12.25 -6.92
CA SER A 300 -3.24 13.71 -6.92
C SER A 300 -2.47 14.38 -8.06
N GLY A 301 -1.33 13.82 -8.48
CA GLY A 301 -0.61 14.29 -9.67
C GLY A 301 -1.33 13.96 -10.99
N ARG A 302 -2.03 12.82 -11.05
CA ARG A 302 -2.74 12.38 -12.28
C ARG A 302 -3.87 13.33 -12.69
N GLY A 303 -4.56 13.96 -11.74
CA GLY A 303 -5.69 14.85 -12.04
C GLY A 303 -5.31 16.15 -12.75
N ARG A 304 -4.03 16.35 -13.09
CA ARG A 304 -3.47 17.63 -13.53
C ARG A 304 -2.45 17.51 -14.68
N LEU A 305 -2.49 16.39 -15.42
CA LEU A 305 -1.74 16.22 -16.67
C LEU A 305 -2.52 16.70 -17.91
N ASN A 306 -3.52 17.58 -17.72
CA ASN A 306 -4.31 18.17 -18.80
C ASN A 306 -3.93 19.64 -18.99
#